data_AF-A0A2G6FGR5-F1
#
_entry.id   AF-A0A2G6FGR5-F1
#
_cell.length_a   1.000
_cell.length_b   1.000
_cell.length_c   1.000
_cell.angle_alpha   90.00
_cell.angle_beta   90.00
_cell.angle_gamma   90.00
#
_symmetry.space_group_name_H-M   'P 1'
#
loop_
_entity.id
_entity.type
_entity.pdbx_description
1 polymer ?
#
loop_
_entity_poly.entity_id
_entity_poly.type
_entity_poly.pdbx_seq_one_letter_code
_entity_poly.pdbx_strand_id
1 'polypeptide(L)' 'MKSSTRPCLLMILDGWGLRESAENNAVKLAKTPFLDQLFDTWPHTRLVCCGEAVGLPQGVMGNSEVGHLNIGA' A
#
# COMPACT_ATOMS: atom_id res chain seq x y z
N MET A 1 -26.14 -14.12 22.10
CA MET A 1 -25.61 -14.67 20.82
C MET A 1 -24.32 -13.94 20.49
N LYS A 2 -23.17 -14.62 20.41
CA LYS A 2 -21.92 -13.98 19.96
C LYS A 2 -22.00 -13.78 18.45
N SER A 3 -21.83 -12.55 17.99
CA SER A 3 -21.69 -12.24 16.56
C SER A 3 -20.57 -13.09 15.96
N SER A 4 -20.84 -13.81 14.87
CA SER A 4 -19.85 -14.65 14.15
C SER A 4 -18.97 -13.85 13.18
N THR A 5 -18.82 -12.55 13.44
CA THR A 5 -17.97 -11.69 12.63
C THR A 5 -16.52 -12.14 12.79
N ARG A 6 -15.90 -12.52 11.67
CA ARG A 6 -14.46 -12.75 11.63
C ARG A 6 -13.77 -11.38 11.65
N PRO A 7 -12.78 -11.16 12.53
CA PRO A 7 -12.05 -9.91 12.52
C PRO A 7 -11.28 -9.77 11.19
N CYS A 8 -11.31 -8.57 10.62
CA CYS A 8 -10.47 -8.19 9.49
C CYS A 8 -9.41 -7.19 9.96
N LEU A 9 -8.18 -7.35 9.47
CA LEU A 9 -7.07 -6.45 9.74
C LEU A 9 -6.71 -5.71 8.45
N LEU A 10 -6.73 -4.37 8.49
CA LEU A 10 -6.10 -3.51 7.49
C LEU A 10 -4.75 -3.05 8.05
N MET A 11 -3.66 -3.36 7.36
CA MET A 11 -2.30 -2.95 7.71
C MET A 11 -1.76 -2.00 6.64
N ILE A 12 -1.37 -0.79 7.06
CA ILE A 12 -0.83 0.25 6.17
C ILE A 12 0.68 0.37 6.46
N LEU A 13 1.49 0.06 5.44
CA LEU A 13 2.93 0.32 5.47
C LEU A 13 3.18 1.71 4.89
N ASP A 14 3.28 2.73 5.74
CA ASP A 14 3.44 4.11 5.29
C ASP A 14 4.77 4.29 4.51
N GLY A 15 4.70 4.95 3.36
CA GLY A 15 5.83 5.12 2.44
C GLY A 15 6.27 3.86 1.67
N TRP A 16 5.49 2.77 1.68
CA TRP A 16 5.83 1.53 0.97
C TRP A 16 5.29 1.49 -0.47
N GLY A 17 6.11 1.95 -1.42
CA GLY A 17 5.76 1.99 -2.85
C GLY A 17 6.37 0.86 -3.69
N LEU A 18 5.82 0.66 -4.90
CA LEU A 18 6.34 -0.28 -5.89
C LEU A 18 7.10 0.48 -7.00
N ARG A 19 8.42 0.27 -7.09
CA ARG A 19 9.27 0.79 -8.16
C ARG A 19 10.14 -0.34 -8.73
N GLU A 20 10.21 -0.43 -10.05
CA GLU A 20 10.90 -1.54 -10.74
C GLU A 20 12.42 -1.50 -10.58
N SER A 21 13.03 -0.32 -10.62
CA SER A 21 14.48 -0.18 -10.43
C SER A 21 14.89 -0.47 -8.98
N ALA A 22 15.97 -1.24 -8.82
CA ALA A 22 16.59 -1.53 -7.53
C ALA A 22 17.55 -0.43 -7.05
N GLU A 23 17.96 0.47 -7.94
CA GLU A 23 18.90 1.55 -7.61
C GLU A 23 18.28 2.47 -6.56
N ASN A 24 18.95 2.61 -5.41
CA ASN A 24 18.50 3.42 -4.27
C ASN A 24 17.06 3.08 -3.81
N ASN A 25 16.65 1.82 -3.97
CA ASN A 25 15.30 1.37 -3.62
C ASN A 25 15.33 0.50 -2.36
N ALA A 26 15.11 1.12 -1.20
CA ALA A 26 15.12 0.41 0.08
C ALA A 26 14.09 -0.73 0.14
N VAL A 27 12.89 -0.55 -0.43
CA VAL A 27 11.83 -1.58 -0.48
C VAL A 27 12.31 -2.83 -1.22
N LYS A 28 12.94 -2.66 -2.39
CA LYS A 28 13.42 -3.78 -3.21
C LYS A 28 14.74 -4.40 -2.72
N LEU A 29 15.55 -3.63 -1.98
CA LEU A 29 16.84 -4.08 -1.44
C LEU A 29 16.71 -4.72 -0.04
N ALA A 30 15.61 -4.47 0.68
CA ALA A 30 15.35 -5.04 1.99
C ALA A 30 15.14 -6.55 1.92
N LYS A 31 15.46 -7.25 3.01
CA LYS A 31 15.09 -8.66 3.21
C LYS A 31 13.73 -8.72 3.89
N THR A 32 12.67 -8.99 3.13
CA THR A 32 11.27 -8.95 3.60
C THR A 32 10.54 -10.27 3.42
N PRO A 33 11.07 -11.41 3.94
CA PRO A 33 10.61 -12.74 3.58
C PRO A 33 9.11 -12.98 3.81
N PHE A 34 8.52 -12.35 4.83
CA PHE A 34 7.09 -12.44 5.07
C PHE A 34 6.25 -11.68 4.03
N LEU A 35 6.63 -10.44 3.67
CA LEU A 35 5.93 -9.70 2.62
C LEU A 35 6.13 -10.38 1.27
N ASP A 36 7.35 -10.85 0.97
CA ASP A 36 7.68 -11.56 -0.25
C ASP A 36 6.78 -12.80 -0.41
N GLN A 37 6.66 -13.61 0.65
CA GLN A 37 5.75 -14.76 0.67
C GLN A 37 4.29 -14.34 0.43
N LEU A 38 3.82 -13.22 1.01
CA LEU A 38 2.45 -12.76 0.80
C LEU A 38 2.18 -12.41 -0.67
N PHE A 39 3.10 -11.70 -1.32
CA PHE A 39 2.99 -11.37 -2.75
C PHE A 39 3.05 -12.62 -3.65
N ASP A 40 3.85 -13.63 -3.29
CA ASP A 40 3.95 -14.86 -4.08
C ASP A 40 2.74 -15.79 -3.95
N THR A 41 2.07 -15.79 -2.79
CA THR A 41 1.06 -16.83 -2.45
C THR A 41 -0.38 -16.34 -2.41
N TRP A 42 -0.61 -15.04 -2.20
CA TRP A 42 -1.96 -14.49 -2.07
C TRP A 42 -2.30 -13.51 -3.20
N PRO A 43 -3.60 -13.39 -3.57
CA PRO A 43 -4.03 -12.42 -4.56
C PRO A 43 -3.63 -10.99 -4.15
N HIS A 44 -3.04 -10.26 -5.09
CA HIS A 44 -2.61 -8.88 -4.88
C HIS A 44 -2.85 -8.05 -6.14
N THR A 45 -2.91 -6.74 -5.97
CA THR A 45 -3.02 -5.77 -7.06
C THR A 45 -2.22 -4.51 -6.75
N ARG A 46 -2.17 -3.57 -7.68
CA ARG A 46 -1.50 -2.26 -7.53
C ARG A 46 -2.54 -1.16 -7.62
N LEU A 47 -2.39 -0.12 -6.79
CA LEU A 47 -3.25 1.06 -6.78
C LEU A 47 -2.43 2.30 -7.11
N VAL A 48 -3.08 3.30 -7.71
CA VAL A 48 -2.50 4.63 -7.90
C VAL A 48 -2.80 5.46 -6.66
N CYS A 49 -1.76 5.95 -5.99
CA CYS A 49 -1.86 6.66 -4.72
C CYS A 49 -1.41 8.13 -4.82
N CYS A 50 -1.49 8.73 -6.01
CA CYS A 50 -1.03 10.09 -6.29
C CYS A 50 -1.86 10.76 -7.38
N GLY A 51 -1.67 12.07 -7.56
CA GLY A 51 -2.38 12.87 -8.55
C GLY A 51 -3.91 12.76 -8.42
N GLU A 52 -4.58 12.84 -9.57
CA GLU A 52 -6.05 12.93 -9.63
C GLU A 52 -6.74 11.71 -9.03
N ALA A 53 -6.08 10.54 -9.02
CA ALA A 53 -6.62 9.30 -8.44
C ALA A 53 -6.90 9.40 -6.93
N VAL A 54 -6.27 10.36 -6.24
CA VAL A 54 -6.47 10.62 -4.81
C VAL A 54 -6.93 12.06 -4.55
N GLY A 55 -7.42 12.76 -5.58
CA GLY A 55 -7.91 14.14 -5.46
C GLY A 55 -6.83 15.22 -5.46
N LEU A 56 -5.60 14.90 -5.86
CA LEU A 56 -4.51 15.87 -6.03
C LEU A 56 -4.36 16.32 -7.49
N PRO A 57 -3.74 17.47 -7.77
CA PRO A 57 -3.41 17.85 -9.14
C PRO A 57 -2.52 16.82 -9.84
N GLN A 58 -2.62 16.71 -11.16
CA GLN A 58 -1.81 15.79 -11.96
C GLN A 58 -0.30 15.97 -11.67
N GLY A 59 0.40 14.84 -11.47
CA GLY A 59 1.85 14.82 -11.22
C GLY A 59 2.25 15.12 -9.76
N VAL A 60 1.30 15.50 -8.90
CA VAL A 60 1.58 15.71 -7.48
C VAL A 60 1.66 14.36 -6.77
N MET A 61 2.76 14.18 -6.03
CA MET A 61 2.99 13.00 -5.20
C MET A 61 1.94 12.90 -4.09
N GLY A 62 1.51 11.67 -3.78
CA GLY A 62 0.66 11.40 -2.61
C GLY A 62 1.40 11.63 -1.28
N ASN A 63 0.64 11.65 -0.20
CA ASN A 63 1.17 11.79 1.15
C ASN A 63 0.29 11.04 2.15
N SER A 64 0.73 10.94 3.40
CA SER A 64 0.02 10.19 4.43
C SER A 64 -1.39 10.74 4.68
N GLU A 65 -1.58 12.06 4.73
CA GLU A 65 -2.91 12.67 4.99
C GLU A 65 -3.91 12.32 3.89
N VAL A 66 -3.58 12.62 2.64
CA VAL A 66 -4.43 12.32 1.48
C VAL A 66 -4.67 10.83 1.34
N GLY A 67 -3.65 10.00 1.58
CA GLY A 67 -3.76 8.54 1.51
C GLY A 67 -4.73 7.98 2.55
N HIS A 68 -4.61 8.37 3.82
CA HIS A 68 -5.49 7.89 4.88
C HIS A 68 -6.93 8.39 4.70
N LEU A 69 -7.11 9.62 4.21
CA LEU A 69 -8.44 10.15 3.87
C LEU A 69 -9.10 9.33 2.76
N ASN A 70 -8.40 9.01 1.67
CA ASN A 70 -8.96 8.21 0.57
C ASN A 70 -9.24 6.75 0.97
N ILE A 71 -8.43 6.16 1.87
CA ILE A 71 -8.66 4.79 2.36
C ILE A 71 -9.85 4.71 3.32
N GLY A 72 -10.06 5.76 4.13
CA GLY A 72 -11.09 5.79 5.16
C GLY A 72 -12.45 6.35 4.73
N ALA A 73 -12.52 6.98 3.55
CA ALA A 73 -13.76 7.53 2.98
C ALA A 73 -14.60 6.46 2.28
#